data_AF-A0A143XNI0-F1
#
_entry.id   AF-A0A143XNI0-F1
#
_cell.length_a   1.000
_cell.length_b   1.000
_cell.length_c   1.000
_cell.angle_alpha   90.00
_cell.angle_beta   90.00
_cell.angle_gamma   90.00
#
_symmetry.space_group_name_H-M   'P 1'
#
loop_
_entity.id
_entity.type
_entity.pdbx_description
1 polymer ?
#
loop_
_entity_poly.entity_id
_entity_poly.type
_entity_poly.pdbx_seq_one_letter_code
_entity_poly.pdbx_strand_id
1 'polypeptide(L)'
;MKNDAMKRTAGRPRSQIDHNLKGKRTVEIIAEETGESPKQVQRYITLTNLIPELLQQLDDELISFNPAVELAALKEKEQKQLIEAMDYAQSVPSLSQAQRIKKLSKDGKLTLEKMQEILSEIKKGEITRVTFTNEQLHRYFPNNYTPEMMKREIIAILKIWMEQYWDK
;
A
#
# COMPACT_ATOMS: atom_id res chain seq x y z
N MET A 1 -6.08 -23.48 -40.44
CA MET A 1 -5.47 -22.42 -39.60
C MET A 1 -6.42 -21.80 -38.55
N LYS A 2 -7.75 -21.95 -38.61
CA LYS A 2 -8.67 -21.51 -37.52
C LYS A 2 -8.82 -22.49 -36.34
N ASN A 3 -8.49 -23.77 -36.53
CA ASN A 3 -8.66 -24.81 -35.51
C ASN A 3 -7.48 -24.97 -34.54
N ASP A 4 -6.31 -24.41 -34.86
CA ASP A 4 -5.12 -24.51 -33.99
C ASP A 4 -5.03 -23.38 -32.94
N ALA A 5 -5.87 -22.34 -33.06
CA ALA A 5 -5.90 -21.23 -32.11
C ALA A 5 -6.76 -21.51 -30.87
N MET A 6 -7.75 -22.41 -30.96
CA MET A 6 -8.64 -22.74 -29.84
C MET A 6 -8.03 -23.74 -28.83
N LYS A 7 -6.92 -24.41 -29.18
CA LYS A 7 -6.24 -25.34 -28.26
C LYS A 7 -5.24 -24.67 -27.31
N ARG A 8 -5.02 -23.35 -27.39
CA ARG A 8 -4.09 -22.61 -26.51
C ARG A 8 -4.76 -21.89 -25.33
N THR A 9 -6.08 -21.96 -25.19
CA THR A 9 -6.84 -21.47 -24.03
C THR A 9 -7.28 -22.60 -23.10
N ALA A 10 -6.45 -23.64 -22.93
CA ALA A 10 -6.53 -24.46 -21.74
C ALA A 10 -5.90 -23.67 -20.59
N GLY A 11 -6.71 -22.81 -19.98
CA GLY A 11 -6.32 -22.04 -18.80
C GLY A 11 -5.78 -22.95 -17.69
N ARG A 12 -4.92 -22.39 -16.84
CA ARG A 12 -4.32 -23.04 -15.66
C ARG A 12 -5.33 -24.00 -14.99
N PRO A 13 -4.93 -25.22 -14.59
CA PRO A 13 -5.78 -26.03 -13.74
C PRO A 13 -6.08 -25.23 -12.49
N ARG A 14 -7.36 -24.91 -12.26
CA ARG A 14 -7.81 -24.46 -10.95
C ARG A 14 -7.51 -25.62 -10.01
N SER A 15 -6.45 -25.48 -9.21
CA SER A 15 -6.32 -26.23 -7.97
C SER A 15 -7.40 -25.71 -7.02
N GLN A 16 -8.66 -26.00 -7.35
CA GLN A 16 -9.73 -26.00 -6.36
C GLN A 16 -9.70 -27.42 -5.81
N ILE A 17 -9.15 -27.55 -4.61
CA ILE A 17 -9.49 -28.66 -3.74
C ILE A 17 -11.00 -28.50 -3.51
N ASP A 18 -11.77 -29.20 -4.33
CA ASP A 18 -13.21 -29.26 -4.21
C ASP A 18 -13.50 -30.05 -2.94
N HIS A 19 -13.69 -29.33 -1.84
CA HIS A 19 -14.24 -29.92 -0.65
C HIS A 19 -15.69 -30.28 -0.99
N ASN A 20 -15.87 -31.54 -1.39
CA ASN A 20 -17.13 -32.23 -1.65
C ASN A 20 -17.97 -32.36 -0.36
N LEU A 21 -18.13 -31.26 0.38
CA LEU A 21 -18.98 -31.14 1.55
C LEU A 21 -20.41 -30.95 1.02
N LYS A 22 -21.27 -31.93 1.27
CA LYS A 22 -22.72 -31.79 1.03
C LYS A 22 -23.27 -30.73 2.00
N GLY A 23 -23.19 -29.45 1.64
CA GLY A 23 -23.72 -28.33 2.41
C GLY A 23 -23.04 -26.99 2.10
N LYS A 24 -23.75 -25.88 2.34
CA LYS A 24 -23.17 -24.53 2.24
C LYS A 24 -22.16 -24.30 3.38
N ARG A 25 -21.06 -23.60 3.11
CA ARG A 25 -20.11 -23.20 4.16
C ARG A 25 -20.73 -22.12 5.05
N THR A 26 -20.31 -22.02 6.31
CA THR A 26 -20.78 -20.96 7.24
C THR A 26 -20.65 -19.56 6.65
N VAL A 27 -19.56 -19.30 5.92
CA VAL A 27 -19.32 -18.02 5.23
C VAL A 27 -20.36 -17.75 4.13
N GLU A 28 -20.84 -18.79 3.44
CA GLU A 28 -21.88 -18.67 2.41
C GLU A 28 -23.25 -18.44 3.03
N ILE A 29 -23.53 -19.06 4.18
CA ILE A 29 -24.78 -18.82 4.94
C ILE A 29 -24.83 -17.36 5.42
N ILE A 30 -23.77 -16.86 6.07
CA ILE A 30 -23.69 -15.48 6.54
C ILE A 30 -23.80 -14.49 5.37
N ALA A 31 -23.15 -14.77 4.24
CA ALA A 31 -23.23 -13.95 3.04
C ALA A 31 -24.68 -13.83 2.51
N GLU A 32 -25.43 -14.93 2.50
CA GLU A 32 -26.84 -14.91 2.09
C GLU A 32 -27.74 -14.14 3.05
N GLU A 33 -27.52 -14.27 4.36
CA GLU A 33 -28.29 -13.56 5.38
C GLU A 33 -28.00 -12.05 5.42
N THR A 34 -26.74 -11.66 5.16
CA THR A 34 -26.29 -10.26 5.22
C THR A 34 -26.37 -9.53 3.88
N GLY A 35 -26.52 -10.26 2.77
CA GLY A 35 -26.43 -9.71 1.42
C GLY A 35 -24.99 -9.37 0.99
N GLU A 36 -23.98 -9.71 1.78
CA GLU A 36 -22.58 -9.50 1.43
C GLU A 36 -22.02 -10.62 0.55
N SER A 37 -20.89 -10.36 -0.13
CA SER A 37 -20.18 -11.45 -0.79
C SER A 37 -19.47 -12.35 0.23
N PRO A 38 -19.37 -13.68 0.00
CA PRO A 38 -18.59 -14.57 0.87
C PRO A 38 -17.14 -14.11 1.09
N LYS A 39 -16.56 -13.42 0.10
CA LYS A 39 -15.23 -12.82 0.23
C LYS A 39 -15.20 -11.70 1.25
N GLN A 40 -16.22 -10.86 1.30
CA GLN A 40 -16.29 -9.75 2.25
C GLN A 40 -16.47 -10.27 3.68
N VAL A 41 -17.37 -11.24 3.88
CA VAL A 41 -17.52 -11.95 5.17
C VAL A 41 -16.19 -12.55 5.62
N GLN A 42 -15.45 -13.22 4.72
CA GLN A 42 -14.14 -13.77 5.05
C GLN A 42 -13.12 -12.69 5.46
N ARG A 43 -13.19 -11.49 4.87
CA ARG A 43 -12.31 -10.36 5.23
C ARG A 43 -12.62 -9.83 6.63
N TYR A 44 -13.89 -9.70 6.99
CA TYR A 44 -14.27 -9.35 8.37
C TYR A 44 -13.80 -10.40 9.37
N ILE A 45 -13.97 -11.69 9.07
CA ILE A 45 -13.43 -12.78 9.90
C ILE A 45 -11.91 -12.67 10.01
N THR A 46 -11.21 -12.26 8.95
CA THR A 46 -9.76 -12.14 8.99
C THR A 46 -9.30 -11.10 10.01
N LEU A 47 -10.05 -10.01 10.20
CA LEU A 47 -9.71 -8.95 11.15
C LEU A 47 -9.69 -9.41 12.61
N THR A 48 -10.36 -10.51 12.96
CA THR A 48 -10.32 -11.06 14.33
C THR A 48 -8.93 -11.56 14.73
N ASN A 49 -7.99 -11.64 13.78
CA ASN A 49 -6.60 -11.99 14.03
C ASN A 49 -5.71 -10.76 14.34
N LEU A 50 -6.28 -9.56 14.31
CA LEU A 50 -5.56 -8.36 14.76
C LEU A 50 -5.40 -8.37 16.27
N ILE A 51 -4.25 -7.87 16.74
CA ILE A 51 -4.07 -7.54 18.15
C ILE A 51 -4.98 -6.36 18.54
N PRO A 52 -5.38 -6.26 19.83
CA PRO A 52 -6.31 -5.23 20.29
C PRO A 52 -5.91 -3.81 19.89
N GLU A 53 -4.61 -3.50 19.90
CA GLU A 53 -4.09 -2.18 19.57
C GLU A 53 -4.30 -1.82 18.09
N LEU A 54 -4.09 -2.78 17.16
CA LEU A 54 -4.36 -2.54 15.74
C LEU A 54 -5.85 -2.55 15.42
N LEU A 55 -6.64 -3.32 16.17
CA LEU A 55 -8.10 -3.29 16.06
C LEU A 55 -8.64 -1.93 16.50
N GLN A 56 -8.15 -1.38 17.62
CA GLN A 56 -8.51 -0.04 18.07
C GLN A 56 -8.12 1.02 17.03
N GLN A 57 -6.94 0.92 16.43
CA GLN A 57 -6.54 1.86 15.35
C GLN A 57 -7.40 1.74 14.09
N LEU A 58 -8.00 0.58 13.81
CA LEU A 58 -8.98 0.43 12.76
C LEU A 58 -10.32 1.08 13.15
N ASP A 59 -10.78 0.86 14.39
CA ASP A 59 -12.02 1.43 14.91
C ASP A 59 -11.95 2.97 15.01
N ASP A 60 -10.78 3.51 15.35
CA ASP A 60 -10.48 4.94 15.38
C ASP A 60 -10.25 5.54 13.96
N GLU A 61 -10.45 4.75 12.91
CA GLU A 61 -10.25 5.10 11.49
C GLU A 61 -8.82 5.54 11.11
N LEU A 62 -7.82 5.30 11.99
CA LEU A 62 -6.42 5.60 11.72
C LEU A 62 -5.83 4.66 10.66
N ILE A 63 -6.19 3.38 10.72
CA ILE A 63 -5.85 2.38 9.70
C ILE A 63 -7.10 2.07 8.89
N SER A 64 -7.04 2.21 7.56
CA SER A 64 -8.16 1.82 6.71
C SER A 64 -8.36 0.29 6.68
N PHE A 65 -9.61 -0.14 6.45
CA PHE A 65 -10.01 -1.55 6.38
C PHE A 65 -9.12 -2.43 5.48
N ASN A 66 -8.77 -1.94 4.29
CA ASN A 66 -7.99 -2.73 3.32
C ASN A 66 -6.58 -3.08 3.84
N PRO A 67 -5.75 -2.11 4.28
CA PRO A 67 -4.51 -2.39 5.01
C PRO A 67 -4.72 -3.33 6.20
N ALA A 68 -5.72 -3.08 7.05
CA ALA A 68 -5.96 -3.88 8.26
C ALA A 68 -6.17 -5.38 7.94
N VAL A 69 -6.91 -5.70 6.88
CA VAL A 69 -7.09 -7.08 6.39
C VAL A 69 -5.76 -7.73 5.97
N GLU A 70 -4.82 -6.97 5.40
CA GLU A 70 -3.51 -7.51 5.06
C GLU A 70 -2.64 -7.73 6.31
N LEU A 71 -2.68 -6.80 7.25
CA LEU A 71 -1.94 -6.85 8.52
C LEU A 71 -2.40 -7.98 9.43
N ALA A 72 -3.68 -8.32 9.41
CA ALA A 72 -4.25 -9.43 10.16
C ALA A 72 -3.70 -10.81 9.75
N ALA A 73 -2.96 -10.90 8.64
CA ALA A 73 -2.27 -12.12 8.24
C ALA A 73 -0.87 -12.27 8.88
N LEU A 74 -0.39 -11.26 9.60
CA LEU A 74 0.88 -11.27 10.31
C LEU A 74 0.77 -12.03 11.63
N LYS A 75 1.88 -12.58 12.11
CA LYS A 75 1.94 -13.19 13.45
C LYS A 75 1.78 -12.10 14.51
N GLU A 76 1.25 -12.45 15.68
CA GLU A 76 1.06 -11.51 16.80
C GLU A 76 2.34 -10.71 17.13
N LYS A 77 3.50 -11.38 17.17
CA LYS A 77 4.81 -10.72 17.40
C LYS A 77 5.13 -9.69 16.31
N GLU A 78 4.86 -10.01 15.05
CA GLU A 78 5.11 -9.11 13.92
C GLU A 78 4.14 -7.91 13.95
N GLN A 79 2.90 -8.11 14.40
CA GLN A 79 1.95 -7.01 14.60
C GLN A 79 2.42 -6.04 15.70
N LYS A 80 2.99 -6.54 16.81
CA LYS A 80 3.59 -5.68 17.85
C LYS A 80 4.79 -4.89 17.33
N GLN A 81 5.67 -5.53 16.56
CA GLN A 81 6.78 -4.85 15.89
C GLN A 81 6.31 -3.81 14.87
N LEU A 82 5.18 -4.06 14.21
CA LEU A 82 4.61 -3.09 13.28
C LEU A 82 4.18 -1.80 14.00
N ILE A 83 3.59 -1.90 15.19
CA ILE A 83 3.24 -0.73 16.00
C ILE A 83 4.49 0.10 16.33
N GLU A 84 5.57 -0.55 16.74
CA GLU A 84 6.86 0.10 16.97
C GLU A 84 7.41 0.77 15.71
N ALA A 85 7.29 0.11 14.54
CA ALA A 85 7.70 0.68 13.27
C ALA A 85 6.82 1.88 12.83
N MET A 86 5.52 1.84 13.14
CA MET A 86 4.58 2.93 12.87
C MET A 86 4.87 4.16 13.73
N ASP A 87 5.21 3.95 15.01
CA ASP A 87 5.64 5.02 15.89
C ASP A 87 6.98 5.60 15.43
N TYR A 88 7.96 4.76 15.07
CA TYR A 88 9.23 5.24 14.51
C TYR A 88 9.05 6.10 13.25
N ALA A 89 8.25 5.61 12.29
CA ALA A 89 8.01 6.31 11.03
C ALA A 89 6.96 7.43 11.14
N GLN A 90 6.32 7.58 12.31
CA GLN A 90 5.18 8.47 12.54
C GLN A 90 4.11 8.34 11.44
N SER A 91 3.81 7.10 11.02
CA SER A 91 3.00 6.83 9.83
C SER A 91 2.31 5.47 9.89
N VAL A 92 1.04 5.45 9.46
CA VAL A 92 0.25 4.24 9.23
C VAL A 92 0.54 3.65 7.84
N PRO A 93 0.58 2.30 7.71
CA PRO A 93 0.81 1.65 6.42
C PRO A 93 -0.33 1.90 5.44
N SER A 94 0.02 2.36 4.24
CA SER A 94 -0.87 2.27 3.07
C SER A 94 -1.12 0.82 2.66
N LEU A 95 -2.12 0.59 1.79
CA LEU A 95 -2.43 -0.77 1.31
C LEU A 95 -1.22 -1.44 0.63
N SER A 96 -0.48 -0.70 -0.19
CA SER A 96 0.69 -1.25 -0.90
C SER A 96 1.83 -1.60 0.07
N GLN A 97 2.04 -0.79 1.10
CA GLN A 97 2.99 -1.09 2.18
C GLN A 97 2.55 -2.33 2.97
N ALA A 98 1.28 -2.40 3.38
CA ALA A 98 0.73 -3.55 4.11
C ALA A 98 0.86 -4.87 3.31
N GLN A 99 0.62 -4.83 1.99
CA GLN A 99 0.83 -5.98 1.11
C GLN A 99 2.29 -6.43 1.03
N ARG A 100 3.24 -5.49 1.01
CA ARG A 100 4.68 -5.80 1.03
C ARG A 100 5.12 -6.38 2.36
N ILE A 101 4.65 -5.81 3.47
CA ILE A 101 4.90 -6.31 4.83
C ILE A 101 4.39 -7.75 4.96
N LYS A 102 3.13 -8.01 4.56
CA LYS A 102 2.55 -9.36 4.54
C LYS A 102 3.35 -10.34 3.70
N LYS A 103 3.83 -9.92 2.52
CA LYS A 103 4.67 -10.77 1.66
C LYS A 103 5.97 -11.15 2.36
N LEU A 104 6.65 -10.19 2.98
CA LEU A 104 7.89 -10.46 3.73
C LEU A 104 7.66 -11.39 4.93
N SER A 105 6.52 -11.26 5.62
CA SER A 105 6.13 -12.17 6.73
C SER A 105 6.00 -13.59 6.23
N LYS A 106 5.25 -13.79 5.14
CA LYS A 106 5.06 -15.10 4.50
C LYS A 106 6.39 -15.72 4.06
N ASP A 107 7.31 -14.90 3.58
CA ASP A 107 8.65 -15.33 3.16
C ASP A 107 9.61 -15.57 4.35
N GLY A 108 9.18 -15.30 5.60
CA GLY A 108 10.00 -15.41 6.81
C GLY A 108 11.14 -14.39 6.89
N LYS A 109 11.05 -13.30 6.11
CA LYS A 109 12.11 -12.29 5.93
C LYS A 109 11.77 -10.95 6.56
N LEU A 110 10.63 -10.86 7.24
CA LEU A 110 10.14 -9.65 7.87
C LEU A 110 10.90 -9.39 9.16
N THR A 111 11.47 -8.19 9.27
CA THR A 111 12.13 -7.70 10.48
C THR A 111 11.61 -6.30 10.79
N LEU A 112 11.86 -5.81 12.00
CA LEU A 112 11.46 -4.47 12.43
C LEU A 112 12.06 -3.40 11.51
N GLU A 113 13.34 -3.52 11.16
CA GLU A 113 14.06 -2.56 10.33
C GLU A 113 13.44 -2.46 8.93
N LYS A 114 13.00 -3.60 8.37
CA LYS A 114 12.30 -3.60 7.07
C LYS A 114 10.92 -2.97 7.16
N MET A 115 10.21 -3.12 8.27
CA MET A 115 8.95 -2.42 8.46
C MET A 115 9.18 -0.91 8.52
N GLN A 116 10.16 -0.47 9.31
CA GLN A 116 10.55 0.94 9.42
C GLN A 116 10.96 1.51 8.07
N GLU A 117 11.78 0.80 7.29
CA GLU A 117 12.16 1.16 5.92
C GLU A 117 10.91 1.34 5.06
N ILE A 118 10.04 0.34 4.98
CA ILE A 118 8.81 0.38 4.16
C ILE A 118 7.89 1.53 4.57
N LEU A 119 7.73 1.77 5.87
CA LEU A 119 6.83 2.81 6.41
C LEU A 119 7.40 4.23 6.25
N SER A 120 8.72 4.36 6.27
CA SER A 120 9.44 5.62 6.03
C SER A 120 9.51 5.98 4.54
N GLU A 121 9.20 5.04 3.64
CA GLU A 121 9.08 5.36 2.22
C GLU A 121 8.02 6.43 1.99
N ILE A 122 8.39 7.45 1.22
CA ILE A 122 7.48 8.51 0.79
C ILE A 122 6.29 7.87 0.08
N LYS A 123 5.09 8.06 0.64
CA LYS A 123 3.84 7.55 0.08
C LYS A 123 3.74 8.07 -1.36
N LYS A 124 3.63 7.17 -2.34
CA LYS A 124 3.49 7.52 -3.77
C LYS A 124 2.26 8.39 -4.11
N GLY A 125 1.44 8.77 -3.12
CA GLY A 125 0.35 9.75 -3.23
C GLY A 125 0.65 11.12 -2.60
N GLU A 126 1.64 11.24 -1.72
CA GLU A 126 2.10 12.51 -1.11
C GLU A 126 3.30 13.08 -1.89
N ILE A 127 3.23 13.04 -3.22
CA ILE A 127 4.04 13.99 -3.98
C ILE A 127 3.31 15.31 -3.85
N THR A 128 3.62 16.09 -2.82
CA THR A 128 3.20 17.49 -2.73
C THR A 128 3.80 18.20 -3.94
N ARG A 129 3.04 18.29 -5.02
CA ARG A 129 3.48 18.93 -6.26
C ARG A 129 3.43 20.42 -6.03
N VAL A 130 4.61 21.02 -5.91
CA VAL A 130 4.74 22.47 -6.06
C VAL A 130 4.69 22.76 -7.56
N THR A 131 3.55 23.25 -8.03
CA THR A 131 3.35 23.67 -9.41
C THR A 131 3.42 25.18 -9.52
N PHE A 132 4.18 25.66 -10.49
CA PHE A 132 4.19 27.07 -10.88
C PHE A 132 3.50 27.20 -12.24
N THR A 133 2.74 28.27 -12.44
CA THR A 133 2.29 28.65 -13.78
C THR A 133 3.43 29.33 -14.54
N ASN A 134 3.41 29.27 -15.87
CA ASN A 134 4.40 29.99 -16.68
C ASN A 134 4.36 31.50 -16.41
N GLU A 135 3.19 32.07 -16.14
CA GLU A 135 3.04 33.49 -15.77
C GLU A 135 3.76 33.85 -14.47
N GLN A 136 3.78 32.95 -13.49
CA GLN A 136 4.53 33.15 -12.24
C GLN A 136 6.04 33.14 -12.49
N LEU A 137 6.52 32.25 -13.37
CA LEU A 137 7.95 32.09 -13.64
C LEU A 137 8.49 33.17 -14.59
N HIS A 138 7.74 33.60 -15.61
CA HIS A 138 8.18 34.62 -16.57
C HIS A 138 8.50 35.99 -15.94
N ARG A 139 8.09 36.24 -14.69
CA ARG A 139 8.52 37.44 -13.94
C ARG A 139 9.99 37.40 -13.52
N TYR A 140 10.57 36.21 -13.46
CA TYR A 140 11.94 35.96 -12.99
C TYR A 140 12.86 35.39 -14.08
N PHE A 141 12.30 35.01 -15.24
CA PHE A 141 13.03 34.45 -16.36
C PHE A 141 12.86 35.28 -17.63
N PRO A 142 13.88 35.36 -18.50
CA PRO A 142 13.75 36.02 -19.80
C PRO A 142 12.61 35.45 -20.66
N ASN A 143 11.99 36.29 -21.49
CA ASN A 143 10.83 35.92 -22.32
C ASN A 143 11.11 34.81 -23.36
N ASN A 144 12.39 34.53 -23.66
CA ASN A 144 12.79 33.48 -24.61
C ASN A 144 13.04 32.12 -23.94
N TYR A 145 12.85 31.99 -22.63
CA TYR A 145 13.04 30.72 -21.93
C TYR A 145 11.85 29.79 -22.13
N THR A 146 12.13 28.55 -22.49
CA THR A 146 11.13 27.47 -22.48
C THR A 146 10.92 26.96 -21.05
N PRO A 147 9.78 26.31 -20.75
CA PRO A 147 9.54 25.69 -19.44
C PRO A 147 10.67 24.76 -19.00
N GLU A 148 11.30 24.08 -19.96
CA GLU A 148 12.37 23.11 -19.68
C GLU A 148 13.68 23.81 -19.29
N MET A 149 13.95 24.96 -19.91
CA MET A 149 15.08 25.82 -19.53
C MET A 149 14.85 26.42 -18.14
N MET A 150 13.64 26.90 -17.85
CA MET A 150 13.29 27.42 -16.52
C MET A 150 13.44 26.34 -15.46
N LYS A 151 12.93 25.12 -15.71
CA LYS A 151 13.03 24.00 -14.78
C LYS A 151 14.49 23.66 -14.46
N ARG A 152 15.35 23.61 -15.48
CA ARG A 152 16.78 23.35 -15.31
C ARG A 152 17.43 24.42 -14.43
N GLU A 153 17.13 25.68 -14.68
CA GLU A 153 17.73 26.81 -13.97
C GLU A 153 17.25 26.90 -12.52
N ILE A 154 15.95 26.68 -12.27
CA ILE A 154 15.37 26.60 -10.91
C ILE A 154 16.10 25.54 -10.08
N ILE A 155 16.32 24.35 -10.64
CA ILE A 155 17.03 23.27 -9.95
C ILE A 155 18.48 23.65 -9.67
N ALA A 156 19.17 24.29 -10.62
CA ALA A 156 20.56 24.73 -10.45
C ALA A 156 20.71 25.76 -9.32
N ILE A 157 19.83 26.77 -9.28
CA ILE A 157 19.82 27.80 -8.22
C ILE A 157 19.55 27.17 -6.86
N LEU A 158 18.55 26.29 -6.76
CA LEU A 158 18.21 25.62 -5.50
C LEU A 158 19.35 24.73 -4.99
N LYS A 159 20.11 24.10 -5.88
CA LYS A 159 21.28 23.30 -5.51
C LYS A 159 22.38 24.15 -4.88
N ILE A 160 22.72 25.28 -5.50
CA ILE A 160 23.72 26.22 -4.95
C ILE A 160 23.26 26.73 -3.57
N TRP A 161 21.98 27.08 -3.45
CA TRP A 161 21.43 27.59 -2.21
C TRP A 161 21.41 26.53 -1.09
N MET A 162 21.08 25.27 -1.41
CA MET A 162 21.20 24.14 -0.49
C MET A 162 22.65 23.98 0.02
N GLU A 163 23.62 23.93 -0.88
CA GLU A 163 25.05 23.76 -0.52
C GLU A 163 25.56 24.90 0.37
N GLN A 164 25.02 26.11 0.22
CA GLN A 164 25.48 27.28 0.96
C GLN A 164 24.89 27.40 2.38
N TYR A 165 23.65 26.93 2.59
CA TYR A 165 22.88 27.20 3.82
C TYR A 165 22.44 25.96 4.59
N TRP A 166 22.37 24.79 3.96
CA TRP A 166 21.83 23.57 4.56
C TRP A 166 22.86 22.47 4.79
N ASP A 167 23.96 22.44 4.01
CA ASP A 167 25.07 21.49 4.20
C ASP A 167 26.19 22.03 5.13
N LYS A 168 25.83 22.87 6.11
CA LYS A 168 26.74 23.36 7.17
C LYS A 168 26.47 22.72 8.52
#